data_AF-A0A7S3MBT9-F1
#
_entry.id   AF-A0A7S3MBT9-F1
#
_cell.length_a   1.000
_cell.length_b   1.000
_cell.length_c   1.000
_cell.angle_alpha   90.00
_cell.angle_beta   90.00
_cell.angle_gamma   90.00
#
_symmetry.space_group_name_H-M   'P 1'
#
loop_
_entity.id
_entity.type
_entity.pdbx_description
1 polymer ?
#
loop_
_entity_poly.entity_id
_entity_poly.type
_entity_poly.pdbx_seq_one_letter_code
_entity_poly.pdbx_strand_id
1 'polypeptide(L)'
;IAAAKVRMAANSEANRQETMRKSEAVAKERANKKDAREEAANDLTAEYYGDDGVECFQIVEFGIGKLGMDIEKNAISKITEGQAVELKVATGWVIHRVNGEDVPADKKAIVKAVSSGMKAPPVKIGFRVPLTDGFAHCAACNKFFSTDKFEEAQLQKGPGKQMCGSCEEFADMGDFGD
;
A
#
# COMPACT_ATOMS: atom_id res chain seq x y z
N ILE A 1 -49.21 -48.24 16.55
CA ILE A 1 -48.83 -47.44 15.36
C ILE A 1 -48.60 -45.96 15.70
N ALA A 2 -49.42 -45.32 16.53
CA ALA A 2 -49.24 -43.92 16.94
C ALA A 2 -47.92 -43.63 17.70
N ALA A 3 -47.52 -44.48 18.65
CA ALA A 3 -46.29 -44.28 19.44
C ALA A 3 -44.98 -44.37 18.62
N ALA A 4 -44.97 -45.13 17.52
CA ALA A 4 -43.82 -45.24 16.63
C ALA A 4 -43.62 -43.97 15.77
N LYS A 5 -44.72 -43.35 15.31
CA LYS A 5 -44.67 -42.08 14.57
C LYS A 5 -44.16 -40.92 15.44
N VAL A 6 -44.54 -40.88 16.72
CA VAL A 6 -44.09 -39.84 17.66
C VAL A 6 -42.57 -39.96 17.94
N ARG A 7 -42.04 -41.19 18.06
CA ARG A 7 -40.60 -41.40 18.23
C ARG A 7 -39.77 -41.05 16.99
N MET A 8 -40.28 -41.36 15.79
CA MET A 8 -39.60 -40.96 14.54
C MET A 8 -39.62 -39.45 14.33
N ALA A 9 -40.74 -38.77 14.66
CA ALA A 9 -40.81 -37.31 14.59
C ALA A 9 -39.85 -36.64 15.58
N ALA A 10 -39.76 -37.14 16.82
CA ALA A 10 -38.83 -36.63 17.82
C ALA A 10 -37.35 -36.84 17.42
N ASN A 11 -36.99 -38.01 16.88
CA ASN A 11 -35.64 -38.27 16.38
C ASN A 11 -35.31 -37.42 15.13
N SER A 12 -36.28 -37.18 14.26
CA SER A 12 -36.12 -36.31 13.09
C SER A 12 -35.86 -34.86 13.51
N GLU A 13 -36.59 -34.36 14.50
CA GLU A 13 -36.42 -33.00 15.04
C GLU A 13 -35.05 -32.83 15.70
N ALA A 14 -34.64 -33.82 16.51
CA ALA A 14 -33.34 -33.83 17.18
C ALA A 14 -32.17 -33.88 16.17
N ASN A 15 -32.25 -34.73 15.14
CA ASN A 15 -31.25 -34.78 14.08
C ASN A 15 -31.18 -33.48 13.27
N ARG A 16 -32.33 -32.82 13.04
CA ARG A 16 -32.38 -31.54 12.31
C ARG A 16 -31.75 -30.40 13.11
N GLN A 17 -31.99 -30.36 14.42
CA GLN A 17 -31.33 -29.40 15.32
C GLN A 17 -29.83 -29.64 15.43
N GLU A 18 -29.39 -30.89 15.51
CA GLU A 18 -27.96 -31.23 15.57
C GLU A 18 -27.25 -30.87 14.24
N THR A 19 -27.91 -31.09 13.10
CA THR A 19 -27.38 -30.72 11.78
C THR A 19 -27.29 -29.20 11.62
N MET A 20 -28.28 -28.44 12.11
CA MET A 20 -28.22 -26.97 12.11
C MET A 20 -27.04 -26.46 12.96
N ARG A 21 -26.88 -26.96 14.19
CA ARG A 21 -25.74 -26.59 15.04
C ARG A 21 -24.38 -26.92 14.43
N LYS A 22 -24.26 -28.09 13.79
CA LYS A 22 -23.04 -28.48 13.06
C LYS A 22 -22.78 -27.55 11.87
N SER A 23 -23.81 -27.15 11.13
CA SER A 23 -23.67 -26.22 10.01
C SER A 23 -23.27 -24.81 10.44
N GLU A 24 -23.80 -24.31 11.57
CA GLU A 24 -23.43 -23.02 12.16
C GLU A 24 -21.99 -23.02 12.67
N ALA A 25 -21.56 -24.12 13.31
CA ALA A 25 -20.18 -24.28 13.75
C ALA A 25 -19.20 -24.30 12.57
N VAL A 26 -19.52 -25.01 11.49
CA VAL A 26 -18.71 -25.04 10.27
C VAL A 26 -18.70 -23.68 9.55
N ALA A 27 -19.83 -22.97 9.53
CA ALA A 27 -19.89 -21.62 8.95
C ALA A 27 -19.04 -20.63 9.77
N LYS A 28 -19.08 -20.72 11.10
CA LYS A 28 -18.27 -19.89 12.00
C LYS A 28 -16.78 -20.21 11.90
N GLU A 29 -16.42 -21.48 11.77
CA GLU A 29 -15.02 -21.88 11.54
C GLU A 29 -14.51 -21.41 10.17
N ARG A 30 -15.34 -21.47 9.12
CA ARG A 30 -15.02 -20.92 7.81
C ARG A 30 -14.90 -19.40 7.83
N ALA A 31 -15.75 -18.69 8.57
CA ALA A 31 -15.66 -17.25 8.74
C ALA A 31 -14.37 -16.87 9.49
N ASN A 32 -14.08 -17.51 10.62
CA ASN A 32 -12.85 -17.27 11.38
C ASN A 32 -11.59 -17.61 10.57
N LYS A 33 -11.63 -18.65 9.72
CA LYS A 33 -10.51 -19.00 8.84
C LYS A 33 -10.38 -18.05 7.65
N LYS A 34 -11.47 -17.40 7.23
CA LYS A 34 -11.46 -16.34 6.21
C LYS A 34 -10.89 -15.05 6.79
N ASP A 35 -11.36 -14.61 7.96
CA ASP A 35 -10.79 -13.48 8.71
C ASP A 35 -9.31 -13.68 9.03
N ALA A 36 -8.92 -14.86 9.55
CA ALA A 36 -7.50 -15.16 9.81
C ALA A 36 -6.65 -15.23 8.54
N ARG A 37 -7.26 -15.59 7.38
CA ARG A 37 -6.58 -15.55 6.08
C ARG A 37 -6.50 -14.14 5.52
N GLU A 38 -7.49 -13.27 5.77
CA GLU A 38 -7.46 -11.85 5.40
C GLU A 38 -6.47 -11.07 6.30
N GLU A 39 -6.38 -11.38 7.59
CA GLU A 39 -5.36 -10.83 8.50
C GLU A 39 -3.95 -11.32 8.15
N ALA A 40 -3.77 -12.59 7.80
CA ALA A 40 -2.47 -13.11 7.35
C ALA A 40 -2.11 -12.71 5.90
N ALA A 41 -3.08 -12.30 5.08
CA ALA A 41 -2.84 -11.77 3.74
C ALA A 41 -2.33 -10.32 3.76
N ASN A 42 -2.54 -9.58 4.86
CA ASN A 42 -2.08 -8.19 4.98
C ASN A 42 -0.58 -8.03 5.27
N ASP A 43 0.19 -9.11 5.40
CA ASP A 43 1.62 -9.05 5.75
C ASP A 43 2.56 -9.55 4.64
N LEU A 44 2.02 -9.94 3.48
CA LEU A 44 2.80 -10.38 2.30
C LEU A 44 2.22 -9.91 0.96
N THR A 45 1.43 -8.83 0.97
CA THR A 45 1.02 -8.13 -0.26
C THR A 45 2.14 -7.21 -0.72
N ALA A 46 3.19 -7.79 -1.31
CA ALA A 46 3.84 -7.13 -2.44
C ALA A 46 2.82 -7.11 -3.60
N GLU A 47 1.77 -6.30 -3.47
CA GLU A 47 0.82 -6.04 -4.54
C GLU A 47 1.58 -5.27 -5.62
N TYR A 48 1.85 -5.99 -6.72
CA TYR A 48 2.30 -5.43 -7.97
C TYR A 48 1.26 -4.40 -8.45
N TYR A 49 1.54 -3.11 -8.28
CA TYR A 49 0.73 -2.04 -8.83
C TYR A 49 1.30 -1.63 -10.19
N GLY A 50 0.91 -2.33 -11.25
CA GLY A 50 1.24 -1.94 -12.62
C GLY A 50 1.21 -3.13 -13.57
N ASP A 51 0.59 -2.95 -14.74
CA ASP A 51 0.60 -3.91 -15.86
C ASP A 51 2.02 -4.38 -16.22
N ASP A 52 3.03 -3.58 -15.93
CA ASP A 52 4.44 -3.84 -16.27
C ASP A 52 5.21 -4.60 -15.18
N GLY A 53 4.68 -4.69 -13.97
CA GLY A 53 5.29 -5.47 -12.90
C GLY A 53 6.64 -4.97 -12.40
N VAL A 54 6.79 -3.66 -12.36
CA VAL A 54 8.05 -2.96 -12.10
C VAL A 54 8.16 -2.45 -10.66
N GLU A 55 7.09 -2.51 -9.87
CA GLU A 55 7.05 -1.90 -8.54
C GLU A 55 6.42 -2.80 -7.48
N CYS A 56 6.91 -2.67 -6.24
CA CYS A 56 6.36 -3.29 -5.05
C CYS A 56 5.88 -2.25 -4.05
N PHE A 57 4.90 -2.66 -3.26
CA PHE A 57 4.48 -1.92 -2.08
C PHE A 57 5.25 -2.41 -0.86
N GLN A 58 5.92 -1.49 -0.16
CA GLN A 58 6.63 -1.78 1.07
C GLN A 58 6.11 -0.91 2.22
N ILE A 59 5.57 -1.55 3.25
CA ILE A 59 5.12 -0.89 4.46
C ILE A 59 6.27 -0.89 5.47
N VAL A 60 6.62 0.29 5.96
CA VAL A 60 7.68 0.49 6.94
C VAL A 60 7.11 1.16 8.17
N GLU A 61 7.42 0.60 9.33
CA GLU A 61 6.94 1.11 10.62
C GLU A 61 8.01 2.00 11.27
N PHE A 62 7.67 3.28 11.44
CA PHE A 62 8.51 4.27 12.09
C PHE A 62 8.12 4.43 13.56
N GLY A 63 9.14 4.42 14.42
CA GLY A 63 8.96 4.65 15.86
C GLY A 63 8.88 6.14 16.22
N ILE A 64 8.98 6.43 17.51
CA ILE A 64 9.13 7.80 18.01
C ILE A 64 10.53 8.29 17.66
N GLY A 65 10.65 9.37 16.89
CA GLY A 65 11.94 9.97 16.60
C GLY A 65 11.98 10.78 15.31
N LYS A 66 13.19 11.09 14.88
CA LYS A 66 13.44 11.74 13.58
C LYS A 66 13.40 10.68 12.49
N LEU A 67 12.54 10.88 11.48
CA LEU A 67 12.46 9.99 10.32
C LEU A 67 13.78 9.95 9.56
N GLY A 68 14.49 11.07 9.43
CA GLY A 68 15.73 11.11 8.66
C GLY A 68 15.52 11.04 7.14
N MET A 69 14.44 11.62 6.62
CA MET A 69 14.19 11.67 5.17
C MET A 69 13.56 13.01 4.76
N ASP A 70 13.99 13.49 3.59
CA ASP A 70 13.41 14.63 2.90
C ASP A 70 12.54 14.14 1.74
N ILE A 71 11.39 14.78 1.61
CA ILE A 71 10.38 14.44 0.61
C ILE A 71 10.23 15.63 -0.35
N GLU A 72 10.13 15.33 -1.63
CA GLU A 72 9.79 16.26 -2.69
C GLU A 72 8.54 15.74 -3.44
N LYS A 73 7.45 16.52 -3.39
CA LYS A 73 6.09 16.04 -3.66
C LYS A 73 5.74 14.82 -2.81
N ASN A 74 5.79 13.62 -3.39
CA ASN A 74 5.56 12.33 -2.73
C ASN A 74 6.75 11.39 -2.80
N ALA A 75 7.85 11.78 -3.45
CA ALA A 75 9.04 10.95 -3.57
C ALA A 75 10.10 11.37 -2.54
N ILE A 76 10.87 10.40 -2.05
CA ILE A 76 12.00 10.65 -1.17
C ILE A 76 13.14 11.23 -2.00
N SER A 77 13.50 12.48 -1.75
CA SER A 77 14.58 13.17 -2.45
C SER A 77 15.94 12.95 -1.81
N LYS A 78 15.99 12.85 -0.49
CA LYS A 78 17.24 12.68 0.25
C LYS A 78 17.02 11.93 1.55
N ILE A 79 17.98 11.07 1.90
CA ILE A 79 18.05 10.43 3.21
C ILE A 79 19.05 11.20 4.08
N THR A 80 18.67 11.45 5.32
CA THR A 80 19.48 12.09 6.36
C THR A 80 19.61 11.16 7.57
N GLU A 81 20.43 11.50 8.55
CA GLU A 81 20.58 10.65 9.75
C GLU A 81 19.26 10.52 10.52
N GLY A 82 18.80 9.29 10.71
CA GLY A 82 17.55 8.96 11.40
C GLY A 82 17.06 7.54 11.08
N GLN A 83 15.80 7.27 11.42
CA GLN A 83 15.20 5.94 11.30
C GLN A 83 15.16 5.42 9.85
N ALA A 84 15.08 6.30 8.85
CA ALA A 84 15.06 5.94 7.45
C ALA A 84 16.34 5.18 7.03
N VAL A 85 17.50 5.53 7.60
CA VAL A 85 18.77 4.81 7.35
C VAL A 85 18.70 3.40 7.95
N GLU A 86 18.22 3.29 9.19
CA GLU A 86 18.10 2.01 9.90
C GLU A 86 17.09 1.07 9.22
N LEU A 87 16.00 1.66 8.72
CA LEU A 87 14.91 0.97 8.02
C LEU A 87 15.22 0.75 6.52
N LYS A 88 16.44 1.09 6.07
CA LYS A 88 16.92 0.92 4.68
C LYS A 88 16.04 1.57 3.62
N VAL A 89 15.39 2.67 3.99
CA VAL A 89 14.61 3.49 3.06
C VAL A 89 15.57 4.19 2.10
N ALA A 90 15.27 4.13 0.80
CA ALA A 90 16.13 4.71 -0.24
C ALA A 90 15.50 5.91 -0.95
N THR A 91 16.34 6.73 -1.57
CA THR A 91 15.91 7.83 -2.44
C THR A 91 15.15 7.29 -3.65
N GLY A 92 14.11 8.01 -4.09
CA GLY A 92 13.25 7.59 -5.20
C GLY A 92 12.04 6.75 -4.81
N TRP A 93 11.93 6.33 -3.54
CA TRP A 93 10.71 5.69 -3.05
C TRP A 93 9.57 6.69 -2.96
N VAL A 94 8.36 6.24 -3.24
CA VAL A 94 7.19 7.12 -3.35
C VAL A 94 6.19 6.80 -2.26
N ILE A 95 5.85 7.78 -1.43
CA ILE A 95 4.86 7.62 -0.37
C ILE A 95 3.47 7.60 -0.98
N HIS A 96 2.71 6.54 -0.67
CA HIS A 96 1.34 6.36 -1.12
C HIS A 96 0.35 6.30 0.05
N ARG A 97 0.74 5.65 1.16
CA ARG A 97 -0.11 5.48 2.34
C ARG A 97 0.60 5.89 3.62
N VAL A 98 -0.16 6.46 4.56
CA VAL A 98 0.30 6.73 5.92
C VAL A 98 -0.78 6.23 6.88
N ASN A 99 -0.42 5.36 7.83
CA ASN A 99 -1.30 4.69 8.78
C ASN A 99 -2.49 3.96 8.13
N GLY A 100 -2.29 3.41 6.94
CA GLY A 100 -3.35 2.72 6.18
C GLY A 100 -4.28 3.65 5.40
N GLU A 101 -4.10 4.97 5.50
CA GLU A 101 -4.84 5.96 4.72
C GLU A 101 -4.05 6.39 3.48
N ASP A 102 -4.71 6.43 2.32
CA ASP A 102 -4.13 6.96 1.09
C ASP A 102 -3.92 8.47 1.20
N VAL A 103 -2.70 8.93 0.91
CA VAL A 103 -2.34 10.34 0.96
C VAL A 103 -2.16 10.90 -0.45
N PRO A 104 -2.64 12.13 -0.72
CA PRO A 104 -2.43 12.75 -2.02
C PRO A 104 -0.93 13.00 -2.23
N ALA A 105 -0.52 13.10 -3.50
CA ALA A 105 0.86 13.32 -3.93
C ALA A 105 1.38 14.75 -3.65
N ASP A 106 1.10 15.28 -2.46
CA ASP A 106 1.45 16.61 -2.00
C ASP A 106 2.29 16.54 -0.73
N LYS A 107 3.43 17.24 -0.75
CA LYS A 107 4.38 17.25 0.36
C LYS A 107 3.74 17.70 1.68
N LYS A 108 2.89 18.73 1.65
CA LYS A 108 2.28 19.28 2.87
C LYS A 108 1.27 18.28 3.44
N ALA A 109 0.48 17.63 2.58
CA ALA A 109 -0.47 16.61 3.00
C ALA A 109 0.24 15.40 3.64
N ILE A 110 1.31 14.90 3.01
CA ILE A 110 2.10 13.78 3.52
C ILE A 110 2.74 14.13 4.86
N VAL A 111 3.42 15.27 4.95
CA VAL A 111 4.05 15.72 6.20
C VAL A 111 3.00 15.89 7.31
N LYS A 112 1.81 16.40 6.99
CA LYS A 112 0.71 16.52 7.95
C LYS A 112 0.19 15.17 8.42
N ALA A 113 0.04 14.20 7.51
CA ALA A 113 -0.40 12.84 7.84
C ALA A 113 0.62 12.13 8.74
N VAL A 114 1.90 12.19 8.38
CA VAL A 114 3.00 11.60 9.16
C VAL A 114 3.13 12.26 10.53
N SER A 115 3.06 13.60 10.59
CA SER A 115 3.11 14.34 11.86
C SER A 115 1.92 14.04 12.77
N SER A 116 0.74 13.77 12.19
CA SER A 116 -0.44 13.34 12.95
C SER A 116 -0.27 11.91 13.46
N GLY A 117 0.28 11.01 12.63
CA GLY A 117 0.62 9.65 13.03
C GLY A 117 1.66 9.59 14.16
N MET A 118 2.66 10.48 14.15
CA MET A 118 3.69 10.52 15.19
C MET A 118 3.17 10.82 16.59
N LYS A 119 1.95 11.36 16.72
CA LYS A 119 1.30 11.56 18.03
C LYS A 119 0.85 10.23 18.65
N ALA A 120 0.63 9.21 17.83
CA ALA A 120 0.23 7.86 18.22
C ALA A 120 1.17 6.82 17.55
N PRO A 121 2.43 6.75 17.98
CA PRO A 121 3.42 5.81 17.43
C PRO A 121 2.99 4.35 17.70
N PRO A 122 3.34 3.39 16.81
CA PRO A 122 4.19 3.52 15.61
C PRO A 122 3.44 4.01 14.36
N VAL A 123 4.13 4.75 13.49
CA VAL A 123 3.59 5.26 12.21
C VAL A 123 3.92 4.29 11.09
N LYS A 124 2.91 3.79 10.38
CA LYS A 124 3.11 2.90 9.24
C LYS A 124 3.10 3.72 7.96
N ILE A 125 4.20 3.73 7.20
CA ILE A 125 4.26 4.43 5.91
C ILE A 125 4.39 3.38 4.81
N GLY A 126 3.44 3.42 3.87
CA GLY A 126 3.43 2.58 2.67
C GLY A 126 4.13 3.29 1.51
N PHE A 127 5.22 2.71 1.04
CA PHE A 127 6.02 3.18 -0.09
C PHE A 127 5.77 2.32 -1.33
N ARG A 128 5.73 2.96 -2.50
CA ARG A 128 5.89 2.33 -3.81
C ARG A 128 7.37 2.39 -4.18
N VAL A 129 7.94 1.24 -4.48
CA VAL A 129 9.38 1.05 -4.69
C VAL A 129 9.59 0.30 -6.00
N PRO A 130 10.53 0.69 -6.87
CA PRO A 130 10.85 -0.09 -8.06
C PRO A 130 11.52 -1.41 -7.65
N LEU A 131 11.12 -2.54 -8.25
CA LEU A 131 11.70 -3.86 -8.00
C LEU A 131 13.14 -3.98 -8.54
N THR A 132 13.41 -3.25 -9.62
CA THR A 132 14.66 -3.32 -10.38
C THR A 132 15.31 -1.95 -10.43
N ASP A 133 16.63 -1.92 -10.29
CA ASP A 133 17.42 -0.73 -10.54
C ASP A 133 17.27 -0.27 -12.00
N GLY A 134 17.34 1.06 -12.23
CA GLY A 134 17.14 1.64 -13.56
C GLY A 134 15.71 2.09 -13.87
N PHE A 135 14.85 2.20 -12.85
CA PHE A 135 13.52 2.79 -12.97
C PHE A 135 13.40 4.07 -12.15
N ALA A 136 12.77 5.07 -12.75
CA ALA A 136 12.53 6.37 -12.16
C ALA A 136 11.03 6.69 -12.13
N HIS A 137 10.59 7.37 -11.07
CA HIS A 137 9.20 7.79 -10.88
C HIS A 137 8.92 9.12 -11.58
N CYS A 138 7.89 9.17 -12.41
CA CYS A 138 7.42 10.41 -13.01
C CYS A 138 6.54 11.21 -12.04
N ALA A 139 6.97 12.44 -11.74
CA ALA A 139 6.31 13.36 -10.83
C ALA A 139 4.97 13.95 -11.32
N ALA A 140 4.60 13.69 -12.59
CA ALA A 140 3.36 14.17 -13.20
C ALA A 140 2.29 13.06 -13.26
N CYS A 141 2.63 11.89 -13.84
CA CYS A 141 1.68 10.78 -13.96
C CYS A 141 1.77 9.74 -12.84
N ASN A 142 2.69 9.89 -11.89
CA ASN A 142 2.90 8.98 -10.75
C ASN A 142 3.19 7.51 -11.13
N LYS A 143 3.80 7.30 -12.30
CA LYS A 143 4.22 5.98 -12.81
C LYS A 143 5.73 5.83 -12.81
N PHE A 144 6.22 4.60 -12.64
CA PHE A 144 7.63 4.27 -12.84
C PHE A 144 7.88 3.95 -14.32
N PHE A 145 8.95 4.50 -14.87
CA PHE A 145 9.44 4.16 -16.21
C PHE A 145 10.94 3.87 -16.14
N SER A 146 11.48 3.17 -17.15
CA SER A 146 12.92 2.99 -17.25
C SER A 146 13.61 4.34 -17.38
N THR A 147 14.82 4.46 -16.84
CA THR A 147 15.61 5.71 -16.88
C THR A 147 15.86 6.21 -18.30
N ASP A 148 15.85 5.33 -19.31
CA ASP A 148 15.96 5.70 -20.74
C ASP A 148 14.80 6.56 -21.26
N LYS A 149 13.67 6.61 -20.52
CA LYS A 149 12.50 7.43 -20.85
C LYS A 149 12.52 8.81 -20.20
N PHE A 150 13.60 9.14 -19.48
CA PHE A 150 13.81 10.43 -18.83
C PHE A 150 15.04 11.10 -19.42
N GLU A 151 15.01 12.42 -19.53
CA GLU A 151 16.22 13.18 -19.83
C GLU A 151 17.21 13.13 -18.66
N GLU A 152 18.50 13.05 -18.95
CA GLU A 152 19.56 12.99 -17.94
C GLU A 152 19.54 14.23 -17.02
N ALA A 153 19.18 15.39 -17.57
CA ALA A 153 18.99 16.63 -16.81
C ALA A 153 17.82 16.55 -15.80
N GLN A 154 16.79 15.75 -16.08
CA GLN A 154 15.65 15.55 -15.17
C GLN A 154 16.03 14.58 -14.03
N LEU A 155 16.79 13.53 -14.35
CA LEU A 155 17.33 12.61 -13.35
C LEU A 155 18.23 13.35 -12.33
N GLN A 156 18.99 14.35 -12.79
CA GLN A 156 19.81 15.19 -11.91
C GLN A 156 18.99 16.17 -11.03
N LYS A 157 17.79 16.59 -11.47
CA LYS A 157 16.90 17.46 -10.66
C LYS A 157 16.31 16.73 -9.45
N GLY A 158 16.30 15.40 -9.49
CA GLY A 158 15.87 14.54 -8.39
C GLY A 158 14.44 14.01 -8.54
N PRO A 159 14.06 13.04 -7.68
CA PRO A 159 12.91 12.18 -7.91
C PRO A 159 11.54 12.88 -7.78
N GLY A 160 11.48 14.09 -7.21
CA GLY A 160 10.25 14.88 -7.12
C GLY A 160 9.98 15.81 -8.31
N LYS A 161 10.93 15.93 -9.25
CA LYS A 161 10.87 16.85 -10.40
C LYS A 161 10.96 16.16 -11.76
N GLN A 162 11.44 14.93 -11.82
CA GLN A 162 11.61 14.22 -13.08
C GLN A 162 10.25 13.90 -13.74
N MET A 163 10.16 14.16 -15.05
CA MET A 163 8.97 13.91 -15.87
C MET A 163 9.32 12.91 -16.97
N CYS A 164 8.42 11.99 -17.30
CA CYS A 164 8.64 11.09 -18.43
C CYS A 164 8.49 11.87 -19.73
N GLY A 165 9.14 11.42 -20.81
CA GLY A 165 9.11 12.11 -22.11
C GLY A 165 7.69 12.51 -22.56
N SER A 166 6.69 11.63 -22.36
CA SER A 166 5.30 11.98 -22.69
C SER A 166 4.76 13.14 -21.85
N CYS A 167 4.98 13.15 -20.54
CA CYS A 167 4.53 14.28 -19.70
C CYS A 167 5.30 15.57 -19.97
N GLU A 168 6.54 15.47 -20.44
CA GLU A 168 7.35 16.62 -20.84
C GLU A 168 6.84 17.23 -22.15
N GLU A 169 6.57 16.42 -23.18
CA GLU A 169 5.97 16.87 -24.45
C GLU A 169 4.62 17.56 -24.24
N PHE A 170 3.79 17.03 -23.33
CA PHE A 170 2.51 17.65 -22.98
C PHE A 170 2.67 18.94 -22.16
N ALA A 171 3.72 19.07 -21.35
CA ALA A 171 4.00 20.31 -20.63
C ALA A 171 4.50 21.40 -21.60
N ASP A 172 5.30 21.04 -22.59
CA ASP A 172 5.87 21.95 -23.60
C ASP A 172 4.80 22.44 -24.59
N MET A 173 3.80 21.60 -24.92
CA MET A 173 2.62 22.03 -25.70
C MET A 173 1.65 22.94 -24.92
N GLY A 174 1.75 23.00 -23.60
CA GLY A 174 0.93 23.86 -22.74
C GLY A 174 1.36 25.33 -22.74
N ASP A 175 2.53 25.67 -23.28
CA ASP A 175 3.05 27.03 -23.44
C ASP A 175 2.69 27.62 -24.82
N PHE A 176 1.51 27.28 -25.35
CA PHE A 176 0.92 27.96 -26.52
C PHE A 176 -0.09 29.01 -26.06
N GLY A 177 0.43 30.17 -25.65
CA GLY A 177 -0.31 31.44 -25.66
C GLY A 177 -0.75 31.96 -24.29
N ASP A 178 0.05 32.88 -23.75
CA ASP A 178 -0.50 34.12 -23.20
C ASP A 178 -0.35 35.22 -24.28
#